data_AF-A0A257M917-F1
#
_entry.id   AF-A0A257M917-F1
#
_cell.length_a   1.000
_cell.length_b   1.000
_cell.length_c   1.000
_cell.angle_alpha   90.00
_cell.angle_beta   90.00
_cell.angle_gamma   90.00
#
_symmetry.space_group_name_H-M   'P 1'
#
loop_
_entity.id
_entity.type
_entity.pdbx_description
1 polymer ?
#
loop_
_entity_poly.entity_id
_entity_poly.type
_entity_poly.pdbx_seq_one_letter_code
_entity_poly.pdbx_strand_id
1 'polypeptide(L)'
;MFLVGEALIGKEPEIAHIDLIIGDKEGPVATAFASGLTQLSAGHTPLLGVIRPNLPPKPSTLIVPKVTVKNMEQAAQIFGPAQMAVAKAVADSVATGPRTFW
;
A
#
# COMPACT_ATOMS: atom_id res chain seq x y z
N MET A 1 -2.68 -14.49 -12.40
CA MET A 1 -2.87 -15.17 -11.07
C MET A 1 -2.72 -14.10 -9.99
N PHE A 2 -3.13 -14.33 -8.74
CA PHE A 2 -2.79 -13.40 -7.65
C PHE A 2 -2.28 -14.16 -6.43
N LEU A 3 -1.45 -13.47 -5.65
CA LEU A 3 -0.89 -13.97 -4.41
C LEU A 3 -1.40 -13.09 -3.26
N VAL A 4 -1.52 -13.70 -2.09
CA VAL A 4 -1.90 -13.03 -0.85
C VAL A 4 -0.76 -13.21 0.14
N GLY A 5 -0.40 -12.14 0.83
CA GLY A 5 0.59 -12.14 1.90
C GLY A 5 0.08 -11.35 3.10
N GLU A 6 0.61 -11.66 4.27
CA GLU A 6 0.32 -10.96 5.52
C GLU A 6 1.60 -10.89 6.35
N ALA A 7 1.75 -9.80 7.10
CA ALA A 7 2.79 -9.70 8.12
C ALA A 7 2.39 -8.73 9.24
N LEU A 8 2.78 -9.10 10.47
CA LEU A 8 2.66 -8.29 11.67
C LEU A 8 4.04 -8.07 12.29
N ILE A 9 4.48 -6.82 12.36
CA ILE A 9 5.80 -6.41 12.83
C ILE A 9 5.67 -5.21 13.78
N GLY A 10 6.46 -5.19 14.84
CA GLY A 10 6.57 -4.04 15.77
C GLY A 10 6.12 -4.37 17.19
N LYS A 11 5.89 -3.33 17.97
CA LYS A 11 5.40 -3.38 19.36
C LYS A 11 4.40 -2.25 19.57
N GLU A 12 3.57 -2.36 20.60
CA GLU A 12 2.61 -1.31 20.94
C GLU A 12 3.32 0.01 21.30
N PRO A 13 2.71 1.17 20.96
CA PRO A 13 1.44 1.32 20.23
C PRO A 13 1.56 1.28 18.68
N GLU A 14 2.78 1.26 18.11
CA GLU A 14 3.02 1.33 16.66
C GLU A 14 3.16 -0.02 15.97
N ILE A 15 2.37 -1.01 16.37
CA ILE A 15 2.35 -2.31 15.71
C ILE A 15 1.80 -2.19 14.29
N ALA A 16 2.58 -2.64 13.29
CA ALA A 16 2.20 -2.62 11.89
C ALA A 16 1.66 -3.99 11.47
N HIS A 17 0.45 -4.02 10.92
CA HIS A 17 -0.16 -5.22 10.37
C HIS A 17 -0.62 -4.94 8.93
N ILE A 18 0.02 -5.60 7.97
CA ILE A 18 -0.21 -5.43 6.54
C ILE A 18 -0.88 -6.68 5.97
N ASP A 19 -2.05 -6.50 5.36
CA ASP A 19 -2.62 -7.47 4.42
C ASP A 19 -2.28 -7.01 3.00
N LEU A 20 -1.75 -7.91 2.19
CA LEU A 20 -1.23 -7.60 0.87
C LEU A 20 -1.79 -8.55 -0.19
N ILE A 21 -2.19 -7.98 -1.32
CA ILE A 21 -2.52 -8.71 -2.54
C ILE A 21 -1.63 -8.20 -3.66
N ILE A 22 -1.06 -9.12 -4.43
CA ILE A 22 -0.22 -8.81 -5.59
C ILE A 22 -0.62 -9.67 -6.79
N GLY A 23 -0.58 -9.11 -7.98
CA GLY A 23 -0.94 -9.83 -9.20
C GLY A 23 -0.78 -8.99 -10.47
N ASP A 24 -1.08 -9.63 -11.59
CA ASP A 24 -0.83 -9.09 -12.93
C ASP A 24 -1.82 -7.99 -13.34
N LYS A 25 -1.38 -7.13 -14.27
CA LYS A 25 -2.20 -6.06 -14.87
C LYS A 25 -3.40 -6.55 -15.68
N GLU A 26 -3.37 -7.79 -16.15
CA GLU A 26 -4.50 -8.42 -16.86
C GLU A 26 -5.31 -9.33 -15.94
N GLY A 27 -4.97 -9.39 -14.65
CA GLY A 27 -5.62 -10.22 -13.65
C GLY A 27 -6.67 -9.48 -12.80
N PRO A 28 -7.32 -10.21 -11.88
CA PRO A 28 -8.35 -9.64 -10.99
C PRO A 28 -7.83 -8.49 -10.11
N VAL A 29 -6.52 -8.45 -9.84
CA VAL A 29 -5.89 -7.37 -9.06
C VAL A 29 -5.96 -6.03 -9.80
N ALA A 30 -5.90 -6.02 -11.13
CA ALA A 30 -6.01 -4.78 -11.90
C ALA A 30 -7.41 -4.15 -11.77
N THR A 31 -8.45 -4.96 -11.85
CA THR A 31 -9.83 -4.51 -11.60
C THR A 31 -10.00 -4.01 -10.17
N ALA A 32 -9.53 -4.79 -9.18
CA ALA A 32 -9.57 -4.38 -7.77
C ALA A 32 -8.81 -3.07 -7.51
N PHE A 33 -7.65 -2.89 -8.14
CA PHE A 33 -6.85 -1.66 -8.06
C PHE A 33 -7.61 -0.45 -8.66
N ALA A 34 -8.16 -0.59 -9.87
CA ALA A 34 -8.85 0.51 -10.55
C ALA A 34 -10.16 0.90 -9.85
N SER A 35 -10.95 -0.10 -9.43
CA SER A 35 -12.17 0.13 -8.64
C SER A 35 -11.83 0.72 -7.27
N GLY A 36 -10.85 0.14 -6.57
CA GLY A 36 -10.39 0.62 -5.27
C GLY A 36 -9.91 2.06 -5.31
N LEU A 37 -9.14 2.45 -6.33
CA LEU A 37 -8.62 3.82 -6.45
C LEU A 37 -9.73 4.88 -6.61
N THR A 38 -10.88 4.52 -7.18
CA THR A 38 -11.96 5.45 -7.51
C THR A 38 -13.13 5.40 -6.52
N GLN A 39 -13.18 4.41 -5.63
CA GLN A 39 -14.24 4.24 -4.64
C GLN A 39 -13.77 4.69 -3.25
N LEU A 40 -14.06 5.95 -2.93
CA LEU A 40 -13.73 6.53 -1.63
C LEU A 40 -14.84 6.23 -0.62
N SER A 41 -14.45 5.96 0.62
CA SER A 41 -15.37 5.89 1.76
C SER A 41 -14.83 6.70 2.93
N ALA A 42 -15.72 7.21 3.79
CA ALA A 42 -15.35 8.04 4.92
C ALA A 42 -14.42 7.28 5.88
N GLY A 43 -13.23 7.84 6.10
CA GLY A 43 -12.20 7.26 6.97
C GLY A 43 -11.34 6.15 6.34
N HIS A 44 -11.61 5.72 5.10
CA HIS A 44 -10.85 4.69 4.40
C HIS A 44 -10.47 5.13 2.98
N THR A 45 -10.00 6.36 2.85
CA THR A 45 -9.61 6.92 1.56
C THR A 45 -8.39 6.17 1.00
N PRO A 46 -8.52 5.54 -0.18
CA PRO A 46 -7.42 4.85 -0.84
C PRO A 46 -6.43 5.87 -1.43
N LEU A 47 -5.14 5.54 -1.43
CA LEU A 47 -4.09 6.41 -1.94
C LEU A 47 -3.03 5.65 -2.72
N LEU A 48 -2.40 6.31 -3.69
CA LEU A 48 -1.22 5.77 -4.36
C LEU A 48 -0.02 5.85 -3.42
N GLY A 49 0.73 4.76 -3.31
CA GLY A 49 2.01 4.77 -2.60
C GLY A 49 3.00 5.71 -3.28
N VAL A 50 3.64 6.58 -2.51
CA VAL A 50 4.75 7.42 -2.98
C VAL A 50 5.86 7.44 -1.93
N ILE A 51 7.11 7.35 -2.38
CA ILE A 51 8.28 7.44 -1.48
C ILE A 51 8.46 8.88 -1.01
N ARG A 52 8.19 9.83 -1.90
CA ARG A 52 8.13 11.27 -1.67
C ARG A 52 7.20 11.89 -2.73
N PRO A 53 6.77 13.16 -2.58
CA PRO A 53 5.97 13.82 -3.60
C PRO A 53 6.61 13.68 -4.99
N ASN A 54 5.79 13.27 -5.97
CA ASN A 54 6.18 13.01 -7.35
C ASN A 54 7.16 11.83 -7.58
N LEU A 55 7.30 10.91 -6.61
CA LEU A 55 8.12 9.69 -6.75
C LEU A 55 7.36 8.42 -6.30
N PRO A 56 6.43 7.89 -7.13
CA PRO A 56 5.78 6.61 -6.88
C PRO A 56 6.74 5.43 -7.13
N PRO A 57 6.65 4.32 -6.36
CA PRO A 57 7.40 3.11 -6.65
C PRO A 57 6.79 2.40 -7.88
N LYS A 58 7.57 1.47 -8.43
CA LYS A 58 7.06 0.45 -9.34
C LYS A 58 7.33 -0.93 -8.72
N PRO A 59 6.36 -1.85 -8.71
CA PRO A 59 4.99 -1.74 -9.26
C PRO A 59 4.09 -0.70 -8.57
N SER A 60 3.08 -0.19 -9.29
CA SER A 60 2.11 0.77 -8.74
C SER A 60 1.36 0.13 -7.57
N THR A 61 1.26 0.84 -6.45
CA THR A 61 0.73 0.30 -5.19
C THR A 61 -0.42 1.16 -4.70
N LEU A 62 -1.55 0.53 -4.35
CA LEU A 62 -2.68 1.17 -3.71
C LEU A 62 -2.66 0.83 -2.22
N ILE A 63 -2.76 1.84 -1.35
CA ILE A 63 -2.79 1.67 0.10
C ILE A 63 -4.17 2.05 0.59
N VAL A 64 -4.79 1.17 1.37
CA VAL A 64 -6.13 1.39 1.96
C VAL A 64 -6.02 1.25 3.47
N PRO A 65 -6.39 2.29 4.25
CA PRO A 65 -6.37 2.21 5.71
C PRO A 65 -7.36 1.16 6.22
N LYS A 66 -6.89 0.20 7.01
CA LYS A 66 -7.75 -0.81 7.66
C LYS A 66 -8.59 -0.20 8.78
N VAL A 67 -8.01 0.73 9.54
CA VAL A 67 -8.68 1.41 10.66
C VAL A 67 -9.29 2.72 10.16
N THR A 68 -10.51 3.02 10.61
CA THR A 68 -11.22 4.25 10.25
C THR A 68 -10.44 5.48 10.74
N VAL A 69 -9.97 6.29 9.80
CA VAL A 69 -9.30 7.57 10.06
C VAL A 69 -10.32 8.62 10.46
N LYS A 70 -10.16 9.21 11.65
CA LYS A 70 -11.14 10.12 12.27
C LYS A 70 -10.72 11.58 12.30
N ASN A 71 -9.41 11.86 12.24
CA ASN A 71 -8.87 13.20 12.39
C ASN A 71 -7.59 13.39 11.57
N MET A 72 -7.12 14.64 11.51
CA MET A 72 -5.94 15.02 10.73
C MET A 72 -4.64 14.42 11.24
N GLU A 73 -4.55 14.12 12.53
CA GLU A 73 -3.37 13.48 13.13
C GLU A 73 -3.24 12.03 12.66
N GLN A 74 -4.33 11.27 12.68
CA GLN A 74 -4.38 9.91 12.13
C GLN A 74 -4.17 9.92 10.61
N ALA A 75 -4.74 10.91 9.92
CA ALA A 75 -4.48 11.10 8.49
C ALA A 75 -2.97 11.31 8.23
N ALA A 76 -2.31 12.17 9.00
CA ALA A 76 -0.87 12.42 8.86
C ALA A 76 -0.01 11.17 9.08
N GLN A 77 -0.43 10.24 9.94
CA GLN A 77 0.25 8.95 10.14
C GLN A 77 0.14 8.05 8.90
N ILE A 78 -1.04 8.01 8.28
CA ILE A 78 -1.29 7.21 7.06
C ILE A 78 -0.60 7.84 5.84
N PHE A 79 -0.86 9.12 5.56
CA PHE A 79 -0.36 9.85 4.39
C PHE A 79 1.10 10.35 4.55
N GLY A 80 1.76 9.98 5.64
CA GLY A 80 3.15 10.33 5.91
C GLY A 80 4.01 9.07 6.08
N PRO A 81 4.35 8.67 7.31
CA PRO A 81 5.28 7.58 7.55
C PRO A 81 4.80 6.24 7.00
N ALA A 82 3.50 5.90 7.12
CA ALA A 82 3.00 4.62 6.61
C ALA A 82 3.04 4.55 5.08
N GLN A 83 2.59 5.60 4.38
CA GLN A 83 2.66 5.68 2.91
C GLN A 83 4.10 5.57 2.41
N MET A 84 5.03 6.33 3.00
CA MET A 84 6.44 6.27 2.63
C MET A 84 7.03 4.87 2.86
N ALA A 85 6.76 4.28 4.03
CA ALA A 85 7.30 2.98 4.40
C ALA A 85 6.83 1.87 3.45
N VAL A 86 5.53 1.81 3.14
CA VAL A 86 4.98 0.85 2.18
C VAL A 86 5.58 1.09 0.79
N ALA A 87 5.62 2.34 0.33
CA ALA A 87 6.17 2.65 -0.99
C ALA A 87 7.66 2.29 -1.12
N LYS A 88 8.45 2.55 -0.07
CA LYS A 88 9.86 2.20 -0.01
C LYS A 88 10.05 0.69 0.04
N ALA A 89 9.25 -0.04 0.83
CA ALA A 89 9.32 -1.49 0.90
C ALA A 89 9.07 -2.15 -0.46
N VAL A 90 8.12 -1.62 -1.25
CA VAL A 90 7.89 -2.09 -2.63
C VAL A 90 9.12 -1.83 -3.51
N ALA A 91 9.68 -0.63 -3.47
CA ALA A 91 10.88 -0.30 -4.26
C ALA A 91 12.10 -1.15 -3.87
N ASP A 92 12.33 -1.33 -2.57
CA ASP A 92 13.42 -2.15 -2.05
C ASP A 92 13.26 -3.63 -2.44
N SER A 93 12.01 -4.15 -2.44
CA SER A 93 11.71 -5.51 -2.86
C SER A 93 12.03 -5.75 -4.34
N VAL A 94 11.82 -4.75 -5.19
CA VAL A 94 12.22 -4.82 -6.61
C VAL A 94 13.73 -4.72 -6.76
N ALA A 95 14.40 -3.90 -5.95
CA ALA A 95 15.85 -3.72 -6.02
C ALA A 95 16.63 -4.96 -5.56
N THR A 96 16.09 -5.69 -4.57
CA THR A 96 16.75 -6.83 -3.92
C THR A 96 16.22 -8.20 -4.37
N GLY A 97 15.04 -8.24 -4.99
CA GLY A 97 14.40 -9.46 -5.49
C GLY A 97 14.92 -9.93 -6.86
N PRO A 98 14.54 -11.15 -7.28
CA PRO A 98 14.87 -11.64 -8.61
C PRO A 98 14.22 -10.76 -9.69
N ARG A 99 15.02 -10.23 -10.62
CA ARG A 99 14.59 -9.32 -11.71
C ARG A 99 13.58 -9.93 -12.71
N THR A 100 13.13 -11.16 -12.49
CA THR A 100 12.39 -11.99 -13.46
C THR A 100 10.88 -11.96 -13.29
N PHE A 101 10.35 -11.17 -12.34
CA PHE A 101 8.91 -11.09 -12.07
C PHE A 101 8.33 -9.69 -12.33
N TRP A 102 8.79 -8.93 -13.32
CA TRP A 102 8.16 -7.66 -13.72
C TRP A 102 8.28 -7.37 -15.21
#